data_AF-A2FNY8-F1
#
_entry.id   AF-A2FNY8-F1
#
_cell.length_a   1.000
_cell.length_b   1.000
_cell.length_c   1.000
_cell.angle_alpha   90.00
_cell.angle_beta   90.00
_cell.angle_gamma   90.00
#
_symmetry.space_group_name_H-M   'P 1'
#
loop_
_entity.id
_entity.type
_entity.pdbx_description
1 polymer ?
#
loop_
_entity_poly.entity_id
_entity_poly.type
_entity_poly.pdbx_seq_one_letter_code
_entity_poly.pdbx_strand_id
1 'polypeptide(L)'
;MNAQMKLFSFFSEIIKILNQNLIQTWTFSTINNPPQFILEQLQNNIQEFSEKIRKYGDDLYNSLNVDASEWEQYNILDLRAISASFSQYLRTSKINDQLRKKILTLLNTINEYLQNKQDGKVISIAISPIHVHYQSWIVDYDDFEQGKEIGHGTSAKVYKGTYKKTHEDVAIKKFQFPNLNSAHFQSYQREVAVLATAQHPTLLKLIGTTDKPPFCIITEWMSGGSLFHAIHRPGYYDMTQRTIAAIDIA
;
A
#
# COMPACT_ATOMS: atom_id res chain seq x y z
N MET A 1 10.26 -39.93 -10.52
CA MET A 1 9.22 -38.89 -10.49
C MET A 1 9.81 -37.60 -11.06
N ASN A 2 9.31 -37.15 -12.22
CA ASN A 2 9.89 -36.12 -13.08
C ASN A 2 10.02 -34.76 -12.36
N ALA A 3 11.15 -34.05 -12.51
CA ALA A 3 11.42 -32.77 -11.83
C ALA A 3 10.34 -31.71 -12.12
N GLN A 4 9.75 -31.76 -13.32
CA GLN A 4 8.61 -30.93 -13.73
C GLN A 4 7.36 -31.13 -12.86
N MET A 5 7.04 -32.38 -12.48
CA MET A 5 5.89 -32.65 -11.61
C MET A 5 6.10 -32.10 -10.19
N LYS A 6 7.35 -32.09 -9.70
CA LYS A 6 7.69 -31.52 -8.39
C LYS A 6 7.60 -29.99 -8.37
N LEU A 7 7.97 -29.35 -9.48
CA LEU A 7 7.84 -27.91 -9.65
C LEU A 7 6.36 -27.50 -9.69
N PHE A 8 5.56 -28.23 -10.47
CA PHE A 8 4.12 -28.01 -10.59
C PHE A 8 3.39 -28.17 -9.26
N SER A 9 3.71 -29.21 -8.47
CA SER A 9 3.10 -29.40 -7.16
C SER A 9 3.42 -28.28 -6.19
N PHE A 10 4.66 -27.77 -6.19
CA PHE A 10 5.05 -26.64 -5.34
C PHE A 10 4.26 -25.38 -5.68
N PHE A 11 4.26 -24.97 -6.97
CA PHE A 11 3.50 -23.79 -7.37
C PHE A 11 2.00 -23.95 -7.15
N SER A 12 1.46 -25.16 -7.30
CA SER A 12 0.05 -25.44 -7.02
C SER A 12 -0.30 -25.20 -5.54
N GLU A 13 0.54 -25.64 -4.61
CA GLU A 13 0.31 -25.40 -3.17
C GLU A 13 0.49 -23.92 -2.80
N ILE A 14 1.51 -23.23 -3.34
CA ILE A 14 1.65 -21.78 -3.14
C ILE A 14 0.44 -21.02 -3.67
N ILE A 15 -0.01 -21.31 -4.90
CA ILE A 15 -1.19 -20.67 -5.49
C ILE A 15 -2.44 -20.94 -4.66
N LYS A 16 -2.58 -22.15 -4.11
CA LYS A 16 -3.69 -22.52 -3.24
C LYS A 16 -3.67 -21.74 -1.92
N ILE A 17 -2.51 -21.62 -1.28
CA ILE A 17 -2.34 -20.79 -0.07
C ILE A 17 -2.72 -19.33 -0.40
N LEU A 18 -2.20 -18.77 -1.50
CA LEU A 18 -2.51 -17.40 -1.90
C LEU A 18 -4.01 -17.21 -2.16
N ASN A 19 -4.64 -18.10 -2.93
CA ASN A 19 -6.07 -18.02 -3.27
C ASN A 19 -6.99 -18.10 -2.04
N GLN A 20 -6.60 -18.85 -1.01
CA GLN A 20 -7.34 -18.94 0.25
C GLN A 20 -7.18 -17.70 1.13
N ASN A 21 -6.20 -16.84 0.85
CA ASN A 21 -5.85 -15.68 1.65
C ASN A 21 -5.86 -14.37 0.84
N LEU A 22 -6.63 -14.32 -0.26
CA LEU A 22 -6.93 -13.08 -0.97
C LEU A 22 -7.91 -12.22 -0.17
N ILE A 23 -8.03 -10.93 -0.55
CA ILE A 23 -8.92 -9.93 0.08
C ILE A 23 -10.37 -10.45 0.28
N GLN A 24 -10.85 -11.29 -0.63
CA GLN A 24 -12.20 -11.85 -0.63
C GLN A 24 -12.34 -13.17 0.14
N THR A 25 -11.25 -13.87 0.48
CA THR A 25 -11.28 -15.25 1.01
C THR A 25 -10.53 -15.45 2.34
N TRP A 26 -9.69 -14.50 2.75
CA TRP A 26 -8.82 -14.61 3.93
C TRP A 26 -9.53 -14.88 5.26
N THR A 27 -10.78 -14.45 5.41
CA THR A 27 -11.51 -14.47 6.69
C THR A 27 -11.68 -15.88 7.23
N PHE A 28 -11.98 -16.86 6.37
CA PHE A 28 -12.21 -18.24 6.79
C PHE A 28 -10.94 -18.87 7.36
N SER A 29 -9.82 -18.72 6.66
CA SER A 29 -8.52 -19.21 7.10
C SER A 29 -8.13 -18.57 8.43
N THR A 30 -8.22 -17.25 8.51
CA THR A 30 -7.74 -16.48 9.67
C THR A 30 -8.56 -16.71 10.94
N ILE A 31 -9.88 -16.88 10.83
CA ILE A 31 -10.75 -17.11 12.01
C ILE A 31 -10.46 -18.45 12.69
N ASN A 32 -10.00 -19.44 11.94
CA ASN A 32 -9.88 -20.81 12.43
C ASN A 32 -8.43 -21.23 12.72
N ASN A 33 -7.46 -20.34 12.55
CA ASN A 33 -6.04 -20.64 12.67
C ASN A 33 -5.29 -19.58 13.49
N PRO A 34 -4.13 -19.93 14.09
CA PRO A 34 -3.32 -18.98 14.84
C PRO A 34 -2.68 -17.90 13.94
N PRO A 35 -2.22 -16.77 14.50
CA PRO A 35 -1.66 -15.64 13.74
C PRO A 35 -0.48 -15.99 12.83
N GLN A 36 0.29 -17.03 13.15
CA GLN A 36 1.49 -17.45 12.41
C GLN A 36 1.19 -18.47 11.31
N PHE A 37 -0.03 -18.99 11.24
CA PHE A 37 -0.35 -20.15 10.42
C PHE A 37 0.03 -19.99 8.93
N ILE A 38 -0.30 -18.85 8.33
CA ILE A 38 0.03 -18.59 6.91
C ILE A 38 1.51 -18.38 6.70
N LEU A 39 2.18 -17.67 7.61
CA LEU A 39 3.62 -17.50 7.60
C LEU A 39 4.33 -18.86 7.64
N GLU A 40 3.96 -19.72 8.59
CA GLU A 40 4.53 -21.06 8.73
C GLU A 40 4.25 -21.94 7.50
N GLN A 41 3.04 -21.88 6.94
CA GLN A 41 2.70 -22.59 5.70
C GLN A 41 3.61 -22.16 4.54
N LEU A 42 3.80 -20.85 4.35
CA LEU A 42 4.66 -20.33 3.29
C LEU A 42 6.12 -20.70 3.52
N GLN A 43 6.64 -20.50 4.72
CA GLN A 43 8.02 -20.84 5.08
C GLN A 43 8.30 -22.33 4.89
N ASN A 44 7.42 -23.21 5.38
CA ASN A 44 7.58 -24.65 5.22
C ASN A 44 7.59 -25.08 3.75
N ASN A 45 6.68 -24.54 2.93
CA ASN A 45 6.63 -24.86 1.51
C ASN A 45 7.89 -24.38 0.77
N ILE A 46 8.35 -23.15 1.06
CA ILE A 46 9.55 -22.59 0.43
C ILE A 46 10.80 -23.34 0.91
N GLN A 47 10.88 -23.70 2.19
CA GLN A 47 11.98 -24.51 2.72
C GLN A 47 12.05 -25.87 2.04
N GLU A 48 10.92 -26.58 1.96
CA GLU A 48 10.85 -27.88 1.30
C GLU A 48 11.26 -27.78 -0.18
N PHE A 49 10.88 -26.69 -0.86
CA PHE A 49 11.28 -26.43 -2.24
C PHE A 49 12.77 -26.08 -2.36
N SER A 50 13.28 -25.22 -1.49
CA SER A 50 14.69 -24.78 -1.48
C SER A 50 15.64 -25.98 -1.37
N GLU A 51 15.38 -26.92 -0.45
CA GLU A 51 16.17 -28.15 -0.29
C GLU A 51 16.12 -29.03 -1.55
N LYS A 52 14.98 -29.06 -2.25
CA LYS A 52 14.84 -29.84 -3.50
C LYS A 52 15.60 -29.21 -4.68
N ILE A 53 15.76 -27.88 -4.70
CA ILE A 53 16.46 -27.18 -5.78
C ILE A 53 17.94 -26.93 -5.49
N ARG A 54 18.40 -27.14 -4.24
CA ARG A 54 19.79 -26.96 -3.81
C ARG A 54 20.82 -27.60 -4.76
N LYS A 55 20.50 -28.79 -5.28
CA LYS A 55 21.32 -29.52 -6.26
C LYS A 55 21.51 -28.81 -7.62
N TYR A 56 20.76 -27.75 -7.91
CA TYR A 56 20.85 -26.97 -9.14
C TYR A 56 21.64 -25.66 -8.98
N GLY A 57 22.15 -25.36 -7.78
CA GLY A 57 23.04 -24.22 -7.52
C GLY A 57 22.72 -23.50 -6.21
N ASP A 58 23.76 -23.16 -5.46
CA ASP A 58 23.64 -22.47 -4.15
C ASP A 58 23.09 -21.05 -4.30
N ASP A 59 23.29 -20.37 -5.44
CA ASP A 59 22.74 -19.03 -5.70
C ASP A 59 21.21 -19.01 -5.69
N LEU A 60 20.58 -20.02 -6.28
CA LEU A 60 19.11 -20.18 -6.30
C LEU A 60 18.58 -20.50 -4.89
N TYR A 61 19.30 -21.32 -4.12
CA TYR A 61 18.97 -21.62 -2.74
C TYR A 61 19.01 -20.37 -1.86
N ASN A 62 20.09 -19.58 -1.98
CA ASN A 62 20.27 -18.33 -1.23
C ASN A 62 19.25 -17.25 -1.60
N SER A 63 18.72 -17.28 -2.83
CA SER A 63 17.69 -16.32 -3.29
C SER A 63 16.31 -16.51 -2.63
N LEU A 64 16.02 -17.70 -2.08
CA LEU A 64 14.73 -18.04 -1.48
C LEU A 64 14.71 -17.90 0.05
N ASN A 65 15.64 -17.14 0.62
CA ASN A 65 15.90 -17.01 2.06
C ASN A 65 14.63 -17.07 2.95
N VAL A 66 14.37 -18.26 3.52
CA VAL A 66 13.18 -18.58 4.34
C VAL A 66 13.25 -17.92 5.71
N ASP A 67 14.47 -17.76 6.21
CA ASP A 67 14.77 -17.19 7.53
C ASP A 67 14.95 -15.67 7.48
N ALA A 68 14.62 -15.04 6.35
CA ALA A 68 14.66 -13.60 6.23
C ALA A 68 13.74 -12.97 7.28
N SER A 69 14.31 -12.11 8.13
CA SER A 69 13.61 -11.38 9.19
C SER A 69 12.38 -10.60 8.69
N GLU A 70 12.35 -10.32 7.39
CA GLU A 70 11.31 -9.66 6.62
C GLU A 70 9.99 -10.44 6.63
N TRP A 71 10.02 -11.78 6.60
CA TRP A 71 8.81 -12.62 6.61
C TRP A 71 7.94 -12.38 7.86
N GLU A 72 8.58 -12.32 9.02
CA GLU A 72 7.93 -12.03 10.30
C GLU A 72 7.30 -10.63 10.29
N GLN A 73 7.95 -9.68 9.64
CA GLN A 73 7.47 -8.31 9.57
C GLN A 73 6.28 -8.16 8.64
N TYR A 74 6.25 -8.86 7.50
CA TYR A 74 5.06 -8.91 6.65
C TYR A 74 3.88 -9.53 7.39
N ASN A 75 4.12 -10.61 8.14
CA ASN A 75 3.09 -11.20 9.00
C ASN A 75 2.54 -10.18 10.02
N ILE A 76 3.41 -9.39 10.67
CA ILE A 76 3.00 -8.31 11.58
C ILE A 76 2.13 -7.26 10.87
N LEU A 77 2.48 -6.86 9.65
CA LEU A 77 1.70 -5.89 8.88
C LEU A 77 0.31 -6.43 8.50
N ASP A 78 0.24 -7.67 8.03
CA ASP A 78 -1.01 -8.34 7.68
C ASP A 78 -1.92 -8.50 8.90
N LEU A 79 -1.36 -8.94 10.04
CA LEU A 79 -2.12 -9.09 11.28
C LEU A 79 -2.67 -7.76 11.81
N ARG A 80 -1.94 -6.65 11.64
CA ARG A 80 -2.46 -5.31 11.96
C ARG A 80 -3.63 -4.94 11.05
N ALA A 81 -3.54 -5.22 9.75
CA ALA A 81 -4.62 -4.93 8.80
C ALA A 81 -5.87 -5.80 9.06
N ILE A 82 -5.66 -7.08 9.36
CA ILE A 82 -6.70 -8.04 9.79
C ILE A 82 -7.38 -7.54 11.08
N SER A 83 -6.59 -7.16 12.08
CA SER A 83 -7.11 -6.67 13.36
C SER A 83 -7.96 -5.41 13.18
N ALA A 84 -7.50 -4.47 12.36
CA ALA A 84 -8.26 -3.26 12.03
C ALA A 84 -9.58 -3.60 11.31
N SER A 85 -9.55 -4.52 10.35
CA SER A 85 -10.72 -4.95 9.57
C SER A 85 -11.77 -5.62 10.45
N PHE A 86 -11.38 -6.56 11.31
CA PHE A 86 -12.31 -7.20 12.25
C PHE A 86 -12.84 -6.24 13.32
N SER A 87 -12.00 -5.32 13.81
CA SER A 87 -12.43 -4.29 14.75
C SER A 87 -13.52 -3.39 14.14
N GLN A 88 -13.36 -3.03 12.87
CA GLN A 88 -14.37 -2.27 12.14
C GLN A 88 -15.65 -3.10 11.94
N TYR A 89 -15.51 -4.35 11.49
CA TYR A 89 -16.64 -5.26 11.27
C TYR A 89 -17.50 -5.45 12.53
N LEU A 90 -16.87 -5.62 13.70
CA LEU A 90 -17.56 -5.75 14.98
C LEU A 90 -18.36 -4.49 15.38
N ARG A 91 -17.96 -3.30 14.92
CA ARG A 91 -18.64 -2.02 15.18
C ARG A 91 -19.83 -1.80 14.25
N THR A 92 -19.71 -2.19 12.98
CA THR A 92 -20.68 -1.83 11.94
C THR A 92 -21.75 -2.89 11.70
N SER A 93 -21.51 -4.16 12.05
CA SER A 93 -22.36 -5.27 11.61
C SER A 93 -23.14 -5.92 12.76
N LYS A 94 -24.40 -6.29 12.51
CA LYS A 94 -25.15 -7.20 13.38
C LYS A 94 -24.65 -8.62 13.12
N ILE A 95 -23.91 -9.18 14.08
CA ILE A 95 -23.21 -10.46 13.95
C ILE A 95 -23.79 -11.45 14.96
N ASN A 96 -23.83 -12.73 14.59
CA ASN A 96 -24.23 -13.78 15.52
C ASN A 96 -23.21 -13.89 16.69
N ASP A 97 -23.68 -14.33 17.86
CA ASP A 97 -22.84 -14.32 19.07
C ASP A 97 -21.66 -15.31 18.99
N GLN A 98 -21.82 -16.41 18.25
CA GLN A 98 -20.77 -17.41 18.09
C GLN A 98 -19.58 -16.89 17.28
N LEU A 99 -19.85 -16.23 16.15
CA LEU A 99 -18.84 -15.61 15.30
C LEU A 99 -18.20 -14.42 16.01
N ARG A 100 -18.99 -13.61 16.72
CA ARG A 100 -18.46 -12.52 17.56
C ARG A 100 -17.45 -13.05 18.58
N LYS A 101 -17.76 -14.14 19.29
CA LYS A 101 -16.83 -14.77 20.24
C LYS A 101 -15.55 -15.24 19.56
N LYS A 102 -15.66 -15.93 18.42
CA LYS A 102 -14.48 -16.37 17.63
C LYS A 102 -13.58 -15.20 17.23
N ILE A 103 -14.17 -14.12 16.70
CA ILE A 103 -13.42 -12.93 16.29
C ILE A 103 -12.73 -12.27 17.51
N LEU A 104 -13.42 -12.16 18.64
CA LEU A 104 -12.83 -11.58 19.86
C LEU A 104 -11.66 -12.43 20.39
N THR A 105 -11.80 -13.76 20.41
CA THR A 105 -10.70 -14.66 20.77
C THR A 105 -9.51 -14.48 19.83
N LEU A 106 -9.76 -14.46 18.52
CA LEU A 106 -8.70 -14.23 17.52
C LEU A 106 -8.00 -12.88 17.75
N LEU A 107 -8.76 -11.80 17.94
CA LEU A 107 -8.20 -10.46 18.18
C LEU A 107 -7.30 -10.45 19.42
N ASN A 108 -7.67 -11.15 20.49
CA ASN A 108 -6.82 -11.27 21.68
C ASN A 108 -5.51 -12.01 21.34
N THR A 109 -5.58 -13.15 20.65
CA THR A 109 -4.39 -13.90 20.24
C THR A 109 -3.47 -13.07 19.33
N ILE A 110 -4.04 -12.31 18.39
CA ILE A 110 -3.27 -11.39 17.53
C ILE A 110 -2.61 -10.31 18.38
N ASN A 111 -3.34 -9.69 19.30
CA ASN A 111 -2.79 -8.63 20.14
C ASN A 111 -1.66 -9.12 21.04
N GLU A 112 -1.79 -10.29 21.66
CA GLU A 112 -0.74 -10.92 22.46
C GLU A 112 0.51 -11.19 21.61
N TYR A 113 0.34 -11.76 20.41
CA TYR A 113 1.45 -11.97 19.49
C TYR A 113 2.14 -10.66 19.10
N LEU A 114 1.37 -9.63 18.75
CA LEU A 114 1.91 -8.32 18.37
C LEU A 114 2.64 -7.63 19.53
N GLN A 115 2.14 -7.75 20.77
CA GLN A 115 2.78 -7.20 21.97
C GLN A 115 4.15 -7.83 22.23
N ASN A 116 4.24 -9.16 22.09
CA ASN A 116 5.49 -9.90 22.27
C ASN A 116 6.57 -9.57 21.22
N LYS A 117 6.21 -8.85 20.15
CA LYS A 117 7.11 -8.50 19.04
C LYS A 117 7.46 -7.00 19.01
N GLN A 118 7.05 -6.20 20.00
CA GLN A 118 7.18 -4.73 20.01
C GLN A 118 8.60 -4.18 20.12
N ASP A 119 9.65 -5.00 20.29
CA ASP A 119 11.05 -4.52 20.25
C ASP A 119 11.62 -4.39 18.83
N GLY A 120 10.91 -4.89 17.81
CA GLY A 120 11.32 -4.73 16.42
C GLY A 120 10.91 -3.36 15.87
N LYS A 121 11.90 -2.49 15.60
CA LYS A 121 11.77 -1.32 14.73
C LYS A 121 10.97 -1.75 13.50
N VAL A 122 9.69 -1.36 13.41
CA VAL A 122 8.84 -1.67 12.25
C VAL A 122 9.64 -1.20 11.04
N ILE A 123 10.11 -2.14 10.21
CA ILE A 123 10.90 -1.77 9.05
C ILE A 123 10.07 -0.77 8.26
N SER A 124 10.64 0.42 8.07
CA SER A 124 10.34 1.29 6.95
C SER A 124 10.48 0.40 5.72
N ILE A 125 9.34 -0.11 5.27
CA ILE A 125 9.16 -1.28 4.42
C ILE A 125 10.29 -1.37 3.39
N ALA A 126 11.10 -2.42 3.45
CA ALA A 126 12.16 -2.69 2.46
C ALA A 126 11.58 -2.99 1.06
N ILE A 127 10.26 -3.18 0.99
CA ILE A 127 9.45 -3.23 -0.23
C ILE A 127 8.84 -1.84 -0.46
N SER A 128 8.96 -1.35 -1.69
CA SER A 128 8.30 -0.12 -2.12
C SER A 128 6.83 -0.10 -1.69
N PRO A 129 6.30 1.00 -1.11
CA PRO A 129 4.87 1.15 -0.90
C PRO A 129 4.08 1.08 -2.20
N ILE A 130 4.74 1.27 -3.35
CA ILE A 130 4.12 1.33 -4.65
C ILE A 130 3.90 -0.09 -5.18
N HIS A 131 2.65 -0.39 -5.55
CA HIS A 131 2.30 -1.68 -6.15
C HIS A 131 3.14 -1.92 -7.42
N VAL A 132 3.47 -3.19 -7.72
CA VAL A 132 4.35 -3.57 -8.86
C VAL A 132 3.91 -2.96 -10.20
N HIS A 133 2.61 -2.84 -10.44
CA HIS A 133 2.04 -2.25 -11.65
C HIS A 133 2.29 -0.73 -11.79
N TYR A 134 2.69 -0.05 -10.72
CA TYR A 134 2.90 1.39 -10.70
C TYR A 134 4.37 1.77 -10.46
N GLN A 135 5.30 0.82 -10.50
CA GLN A 135 6.73 1.09 -10.29
C GLN A 135 7.33 2.04 -11.33
N SER A 136 6.76 2.12 -12.54
CA SER A 136 7.19 3.07 -13.57
C SER A 136 6.99 4.54 -13.18
N TRP A 137 6.16 4.81 -12.17
CA TRP A 137 5.93 6.15 -11.64
C TRP A 137 6.90 6.54 -10.52
N ILE A 138 7.81 5.63 -10.12
CA ILE A 138 8.76 5.89 -9.05
C ILE A 138 9.77 6.95 -9.52
N VAL A 139 9.94 7.98 -8.70
CA VAL A 139 10.92 9.06 -8.89
C VAL A 139 11.70 9.29 -7.61
N ASP A 140 12.88 9.87 -7.73
CA ASP A 140 13.65 10.31 -6.57
C ASP A 140 13.08 11.65 -6.05
N TYR A 141 13.03 11.83 -4.74
CA TYR A 141 12.69 13.14 -4.17
C TYR A 141 13.72 14.20 -4.58
N ASP A 142 14.98 13.80 -4.69
CA ASP A 142 16.08 14.71 -5.04
C ASP A 142 16.05 15.16 -6.51
N ASP A 143 15.18 14.58 -7.34
CA ASP A 143 14.91 15.07 -8.69
C ASP A 143 14.11 16.39 -8.68
N PHE A 144 13.56 16.81 -7.53
CA PHE A 144 12.71 17.98 -7.40
C PHE A 144 13.29 19.04 -6.46
N GLU A 145 13.04 20.29 -6.78
CA GLU A 145 13.31 21.43 -5.89
C GLU A 145 12.01 21.83 -5.19
N GLN A 146 11.96 21.65 -3.87
CA GLN A 146 10.80 22.04 -3.08
C GLN A 146 10.82 23.54 -2.82
N GLY A 147 9.77 24.23 -3.24
CA GLY A 147 9.53 25.65 -2.98
C GLY A 147 8.58 25.89 -1.81
N LYS A 148 7.76 26.95 -1.94
CA LYS A 148 6.84 27.40 -0.88
C LYS A 148 5.73 26.39 -0.60
N GLU A 149 5.32 26.31 0.66
CA GLU A 149 4.09 25.62 1.06
C GLU A 149 2.88 26.38 0.49
N ILE A 150 1.95 25.66 -0.12
CA ILE A 150 0.75 26.23 -0.78
C ILE A 150 -0.56 25.70 -0.18
N GLY A 151 -0.48 24.62 0.59
CA GLY A 151 -1.64 23.99 1.21
C GLY A 151 -1.20 23.04 2.31
N HIS A 152 -2.04 22.95 3.34
CA HIS A 152 -1.83 22.08 4.48
C HIS A 152 -3.14 21.36 4.81
N GLY A 153 -3.06 20.05 4.96
CA GLY A 153 -4.14 19.23 5.49
C GLY A 153 -3.63 18.30 6.59
N THR A 154 -4.53 17.51 7.17
CA THR A 154 -4.23 16.62 8.31
C THR A 154 -3.19 15.54 7.99
N SER A 155 -3.17 15.05 6.74
CA SER A 155 -2.31 13.94 6.31
C SER A 155 -1.08 14.36 5.54
N ALA A 156 -1.10 15.55 4.93
CA ALA A 156 -0.09 15.98 3.98
C ALA A 156 0.01 17.50 3.90
N LYS A 157 1.20 17.95 3.50
CA LYS A 157 1.48 19.32 3.09
C LYS A 157 1.74 19.34 1.59
N VAL A 158 1.25 20.36 0.91
CA VAL A 158 1.48 20.55 -0.52
C VAL A 158 2.42 21.73 -0.71
N TYR A 159 3.45 21.52 -1.50
CA TYR A 159 4.45 22.52 -1.85
C TYR A 159 4.40 22.77 -3.35
N LYS A 160 4.61 24.02 -3.78
CA LYS A 160 5.06 24.26 -5.15
C LYS A 160 6.48 23.73 -5.27
N GLY A 161 6.84 23.09 -6.37
CA GLY A 161 8.22 22.71 -6.66
C GLY A 161 8.56 22.85 -8.13
N THR A 162 9.79 22.49 -8.47
CA THR A 162 10.29 22.48 -9.85
C THR A 162 10.96 21.13 -10.13
N TYR A 163 10.64 20.51 -11.25
CA TYR A 163 11.30 19.28 -11.67
C TYR A 163 12.64 19.62 -12.33
N LYS A 164 13.76 19.20 -11.74
CA LYS A 164 15.12 19.61 -12.18
C LYS A 164 15.43 19.22 -13.64
N LYS A 165 14.88 18.11 -14.13
CA LYS A 165 15.14 17.59 -15.47
C LYS A 165 14.42 18.36 -16.58
N THR A 166 13.20 18.81 -16.31
CA THR A 166 12.35 19.49 -17.32
C THR A 166 12.19 20.99 -17.07
N HIS A 167 12.59 21.47 -15.89
CA HIS A 167 12.33 22.82 -15.39
C HIS A 167 10.84 23.19 -15.31
N GLU A 168 9.94 22.21 -15.33
CA GLU A 168 8.51 22.43 -15.18
C GLU A 168 8.11 22.62 -13.71
N ASP A 169 7.12 23.48 -13.49
CA ASP A 169 6.50 23.65 -12.18
C ASP A 169 5.66 22.41 -11.83
N VAL A 170 5.79 21.96 -10.58
CA VAL A 170 5.07 20.79 -10.04
C VAL A 170 4.39 21.11 -8.70
N ALA A 171 3.42 20.30 -8.31
CA ALA A 171 2.91 20.25 -6.94
C ALA A 171 3.47 19.01 -6.24
N ILE A 172 4.11 19.19 -5.08
CA ILE A 172 4.68 18.13 -4.25
C ILE A 172 3.79 17.95 -3.03
N LYS A 173 2.95 16.91 -3.03
CA LYS A 173 2.17 16.51 -1.85
C LYS A 173 3.01 15.59 -0.98
N LYS A 174 3.55 16.13 0.11
CA LYS A 174 4.43 15.46 1.08
C LYS A 174 3.62 14.99 2.29
N PHE A 175 3.61 13.69 2.55
CA PHE A 175 2.89 13.10 3.67
C PHE A 175 3.65 13.32 4.99
N GLN A 176 2.92 13.52 6.08
CA GLN A 176 3.49 13.95 7.37
C GLN A 176 3.87 12.81 8.32
N PHE A 177 3.90 11.57 7.84
CA PHE A 177 4.19 10.40 8.67
C PHE A 177 5.61 9.90 8.39
N PRO A 178 6.51 9.82 9.40
CA PRO A 178 7.86 9.30 9.20
C PRO A 178 7.86 7.80 8.90
N ASN A 179 6.85 7.08 9.41
CA ASN A 179 6.61 5.66 9.16
C ASN A 179 5.15 5.47 8.70
N LEU A 180 4.96 4.66 7.66
CA LEU A 180 3.62 4.28 7.22
C LEU A 180 3.07 3.20 8.15
N ASN A 181 2.15 3.56 9.04
CA ASN A 181 1.27 2.56 9.68
C ASN A 181 0.30 1.99 8.62
N SER A 182 -0.40 0.89 8.91
CA SER A 182 -1.25 0.22 7.92
C SER A 182 -2.30 1.14 7.27
N ALA A 183 -2.89 2.08 8.02
CA ALA A 183 -3.89 3.02 7.50
C ALA A 183 -3.27 4.11 6.60
N HIS A 184 -2.16 4.72 7.03
CA HIS A 184 -1.44 5.73 6.25
C HIS A 184 -0.84 5.12 4.97
N PHE A 185 -0.31 3.90 5.07
CA PHE A 185 0.19 3.12 3.95
C PHE A 185 -0.91 2.90 2.90
N GLN A 186 -2.06 2.38 3.31
CA GLN A 186 -3.19 2.14 2.43
C GLN A 186 -3.73 3.43 1.79
N SER A 187 -3.78 4.54 2.55
CA SER A 187 -4.20 5.83 2.01
C SER A 187 -3.25 6.32 0.92
N TYR A 188 -1.93 6.21 1.15
CA TYR A 188 -0.91 6.58 0.19
C TYR A 188 -1.01 5.73 -1.08
N GLN A 189 -1.04 4.40 -0.94
CA GLN A 189 -1.18 3.46 -2.04
C GLN A 189 -2.42 3.72 -2.89
N ARG A 190 -3.56 3.97 -2.24
CA ARG A 190 -4.82 4.25 -2.94
C ARG A 190 -4.72 5.52 -3.77
N GLU A 191 -4.14 6.58 -3.21
CA GLU A 191 -4.00 7.84 -3.93
C GLU A 191 -3.08 7.71 -5.16
N VAL A 192 -1.96 7.01 -5.01
CA VAL A 192 -1.08 6.67 -6.14
C VAL A 192 -1.83 5.86 -7.19
N ALA A 193 -2.54 4.80 -6.78
CA ALA A 193 -3.24 3.92 -7.72
C ALA A 193 -4.32 4.66 -8.53
N VAL A 194 -5.08 5.56 -7.90
CA VAL A 194 -6.08 6.37 -8.59
C VAL A 194 -5.41 7.29 -9.62
N LEU A 195 -4.38 8.04 -9.22
CA LEU A 195 -3.69 8.97 -10.11
C LEU A 195 -2.91 8.27 -11.23
N ALA A 196 -2.36 7.08 -10.97
CA ALA A 196 -1.61 6.31 -11.95
C ALA A 196 -2.50 5.63 -13.01
N THR A 197 -3.78 5.44 -12.72
CA THR A 197 -4.74 4.76 -13.62
C THR A 197 -5.66 5.74 -14.35
N ALA A 198 -5.93 6.90 -13.77
CA ALA A 198 -6.87 7.87 -14.32
C ALA A 198 -6.14 8.90 -15.20
N GLN A 199 -6.30 8.77 -16.52
CA GLN A 199 -5.73 9.71 -17.50
C GLN A 199 -6.85 10.38 -18.31
N HIS A 200 -7.12 11.66 -18.04
CA HIS A 200 -8.12 12.46 -18.74
C HIS A 200 -7.69 13.94 -18.74
N PRO A 201 -8.03 14.76 -19.77
CA PRO A 201 -7.63 16.17 -19.82
C PRO A 201 -8.10 17.03 -18.66
N THR A 202 -9.19 16.66 -17.99
CA THR A 202 -9.76 17.39 -16.83
C THR A 202 -9.37 16.77 -15.49
N LEU A 203 -8.52 15.73 -15.50
CA LEU A 203 -7.98 15.12 -14.28
C LEU A 203 -6.53 15.53 -14.08
N LEU A 204 -6.18 15.69 -12.80
CA LEU A 204 -4.85 16.08 -12.39
C LEU A 204 -3.82 15.01 -12.80
N LYS A 205 -2.83 15.41 -13.61
CA LYS A 205 -1.81 14.51 -14.12
C LYS A 205 -0.78 14.14 -13.06
N LEU A 206 -0.55 12.83 -12.91
CA LEU A 206 0.57 12.30 -12.14
C LEU A 206 1.90 12.50 -12.89
N ILE A 207 2.91 13.02 -12.18
CA ILE A 207 4.29 13.09 -12.67
C ILE A 207 5.12 11.97 -12.07
N GLY A 208 4.92 11.68 -10.78
CA GLY A 208 5.62 10.58 -10.11
C GLY A 208 5.27 10.46 -8.64
N THR A 209 5.87 9.47 -8.00
CA THR A 209 5.68 9.13 -6.58
C THR A 209 6.99 8.62 -5.99
N THR A 210 7.25 8.88 -4.71
CA THR A 210 8.47 8.37 -4.05
C THR A 210 8.20 7.05 -3.35
N ASP A 211 9.10 6.08 -3.47
CA ASP A 211 8.99 4.80 -2.76
C ASP A 211 9.70 4.79 -1.40
N LYS A 212 10.37 5.88 -1.05
CA LYS A 212 11.12 6.07 0.19
C LYS A 212 10.73 7.39 0.87
N PRO A 213 10.90 7.50 2.20
CA PRO A 213 10.73 8.77 2.89
C PRO A 213 11.67 9.85 2.31
N PRO A 214 11.18 11.09 2.10
CA PRO A 214 9.81 11.52 2.35
C PRO A 214 8.82 10.96 1.31
N PHE A 215 7.71 10.37 1.78
CA PHE A 215 6.65 9.88 0.90
C PHE A 215 5.91 11.06 0.27
N CYS A 216 5.93 11.10 -1.06
CA CYS A 216 5.45 12.20 -1.86
C CYS A 216 4.64 11.68 -3.05
N ILE A 217 3.63 12.45 -3.43
CA ILE A 217 2.96 12.35 -4.74
C ILE A 217 3.24 13.67 -5.47
N ILE A 218 3.75 13.57 -6.69
CA ILE A 218 4.12 14.70 -7.52
C ILE A 218 3.15 14.77 -8.68
N THR A 219 2.47 15.91 -8.82
CA THR A 219 1.54 16.18 -9.92
C THR A 219 1.94 17.44 -10.66
N GLU A 220 1.29 17.67 -11.80
CA GLU A 220 1.38 18.97 -12.48
C GLU A 220 0.97 20.13 -11.56
N TRP A 221 1.54 21.31 -11.84
CA TRP A 221 1.22 22.54 -11.12
C TRP A 221 0.01 23.25 -11.72
N MET A 222 -1.04 23.41 -10.91
CA MET A 222 -2.25 24.16 -11.28
C MET A 222 -2.18 25.60 -10.77
N SER A 223 -1.65 26.50 -11.58
CA SER A 223 -1.44 27.92 -11.22
C SER A 223 -2.73 28.72 -10.98
N GLY A 224 -3.86 28.25 -11.52
CA GLY A 224 -5.18 28.90 -11.40
C GLY A 224 -5.83 28.81 -10.01
N GLY A 225 -5.25 28.06 -9.07
CA GLY A 225 -5.83 27.85 -7.75
C GLY A 225 -7.06 26.95 -7.76
N SER A 226 -7.87 27.00 -6.71
CA SER A 226 -9.07 26.16 -6.61
C SER A 226 -10.30 26.83 -7.24
N LEU A 227 -11.16 26.00 -7.85
CA LEU A 227 -12.45 26.46 -8.39
C LEU A 227 -13.29 27.18 -7.34
N PHE A 228 -13.23 26.75 -6.07
CA PHE A 228 -13.90 27.41 -4.95
C PHE A 228 -13.54 28.90 -4.87
N HIS A 229 -12.25 29.25 -4.91
CA HIS A 229 -11.83 30.65 -4.88
C HIS A 229 -12.26 31.40 -6.14
N ALA A 230 -12.17 30.75 -7.30
CA ALA A 230 -12.51 31.34 -8.58
C ALA A 230 -14.00 31.74 -8.67
N ILE A 231 -14.92 30.87 -8.26
CA ILE A 231 -16.37 31.13 -8.37
C ILE A 231 -16.90 32.12 -7.32
N HIS A 232 -16.22 32.24 -6.18
CA HIS A 232 -16.58 33.16 -5.10
C HIS A 232 -15.94 34.55 -5.25
N ARG A 233 -15.00 34.73 -6.19
CA ARG A 233 -14.42 36.03 -6.51
C ARG A 233 -15.33 36.77 -7.51
N PRO A 234 -15.90 37.93 -7.15
CA PRO A 234 -16.77 38.68 -8.06
C PRO A 234 -16.06 39.04 -9.37
N GLY A 235 -16.72 38.77 -10.50
CA GLY A 235 -16.19 39.08 -11.83
C GLY A 235 -15.02 38.20 -12.31
N TYR A 236 -14.61 37.17 -11.55
CA TYR A 236 -13.51 36.29 -11.97
C TYR A 236 -13.94 35.26 -13.02
N TYR A 237 -15.16 34.72 -12.90
CA TYR A 237 -15.79 33.87 -13.92
C TYR A 237 -17.18 34.36 -14.31
N ASP A 238 -17.41 34.45 -15.62
CA ASP A 238 -18.72 34.67 -16.22
C ASP A 238 -19.58 33.39 -16.24
N MET A 239 -20.83 33.50 -16.71
CA MET A 239 -21.77 32.37 -16.75
C MET A 239 -21.33 31.24 -17.69
N THR A 240 -20.66 31.58 -18.79
CA THR A 240 -20.16 30.61 -19.77
C THR A 240 -19.01 29.80 -19.16
N GLN A 241 -18.04 30.47 -18.54
CA GLN A 241 -16.91 29.84 -17.86
C GLN A 241 -17.36 28.94 -16.70
N ARG A 242 -18.39 29.36 -15.94
CA ARG A 242 -19.01 28.52 -14.91
C ARG A 242 -19.64 27.26 -15.49
N THR A 243 -20.27 27.36 -16.66
CA THR A 243 -20.88 26.21 -17.35
C THR A 243 -19.82 25.26 -17.89
N ILE A 244 -18.74 25.78 -18.48
CA ILE A 244 -17.59 24.99 -18.93
C ILE A 244 -16.98 24.23 -17.74
N ALA A 245 -16.72 24.91 -16.62
CA ALA A 245 -16.21 24.25 -15.41
C ALA A 245 -17.15 23.15 -14.89
N ALA A 246 -18.47 23.33 -15.01
CA ALA A 246 -19.44 22.30 -14.62
C ALA A 246 -19.40 21.09 -15.57
N ILE A 247 -19.20 21.31 -16.87
CA ILE A 247 -19.04 20.24 -17.87
C ILE A 247 -17.73 19.48 -17.63
N ASP A 248 -16.63 20.18 -17.35
CA ASP A 248 -15.32 19.55 -17.10
C ASP A 248 -15.31 18.65 -15.84
N ILE A 249 -16.23 18.90 -14.90
CA ILE A 249 -16.42 18.13 -13.65
C ILE A 249 -17.33 16.90 -13.85
N ALA A 250 -18.30 16.98 -14.76
CA ALA A 250 -19.37 15.99 -14.94
C ALA A 250 -18.88 14.71 -15.63
#